data_AF-A0A3N5HMN1-F1
#
_entry.id   AF-A0A3N5HMN1-F1
#
_cell.length_a   1.000
_cell.length_b   1.000
_cell.length_c   1.000
_cell.angle_alpha   90.00
_cell.angle_beta   90.00
_cell.angle_gamma   90.00
#
_symmetry.space_group_name_H-M   'P 1'
#
loop_
_entity.id
_entity.type
_entity.pdbx_description
1 polymer ?
#
loop_
_entity_poly.entity_id
_entity_poly.type
_entity_poly.pdbx_seq_one_letter_code
_entity_poly.pdbx_strand_id
1 'polypeptide(L)'
;MRRSRALLALLLVVVAAAVAVGCRYRGYLAGLLPSAAAEIGDLTVPAGFRIGVYAAEVPNARQMALGADGVVFVGSRSAGKVYAVVDIDGDQRADAVHVLAAGLNNPSGVDFRDGALYVAAV
;
A
#
# COMPACT_ATOMS: atom_id res chain seq x y z
N MET A 1 -16.58 -41.74 10.89
CA MET A 1 -17.52 -40.66 11.28
C MET A 1 -17.01 -39.75 12.42
N ARG A 2 -16.35 -40.27 13.47
CA ARG A 2 -15.91 -39.46 14.64
C ARG A 2 -14.75 -38.49 14.37
N ARG A 3 -13.80 -38.85 13.49
CA ARG A 3 -12.64 -38.01 13.12
C ARG A 3 -13.00 -36.78 12.28
N SER A 4 -14.00 -36.89 11.40
CA SER A 4 -14.48 -35.77 10.58
C SER A 4 -15.18 -34.70 11.41
N ARG A 5 -15.94 -35.08 12.44
CA ARG A 5 -16.56 -34.14 13.41
C ARG A 5 -15.52 -33.42 14.26
N ALA A 6 -14.44 -34.11 14.66
CA ALA A 6 -13.34 -33.50 15.40
C ALA A 6 -12.55 -32.49 14.57
N LEU A 7 -12.32 -32.77 13.28
CA LEU A 7 -11.66 -31.85 12.35
C LEU A 7 -12.49 -30.59 12.09
N LEU A 8 -13.81 -30.73 11.90
CA LEU A 8 -14.70 -29.57 11.77
C LEU A 8 -14.73 -28.71 13.04
N ALA A 9 -14.77 -29.34 14.22
CA ALA A 9 -14.74 -28.61 15.48
C ALA A 9 -13.43 -27.84 15.68
N LEU A 10 -12.29 -28.46 15.32
CA LEU A 10 -10.99 -27.80 15.38
C LEU A 10 -10.91 -26.60 14.42
N LEU A 11 -11.41 -26.75 13.19
CA LEU A 11 -11.44 -25.67 12.20
C LEU A 11 -12.27 -24.48 12.71
N LEU A 12 -13.44 -24.74 13.29
CA LEU A 12 -14.32 -23.71 13.86
C LEU A 12 -13.65 -22.96 15.02
N VAL A 13 -12.90 -23.66 15.88
CA VAL A 13 -12.15 -23.04 16.98
C VAL A 13 -11.03 -22.14 16.46
N VAL A 14 -10.31 -22.58 15.44
CA VAL A 14 -9.24 -21.77 14.81
C VAL A 14 -9.81 -20.50 14.17
N VAL A 15 -10.94 -20.61 13.45
CA VAL A 15 -11.63 -19.46 12.87
C VAL A 15 -12.11 -18.49 13.95
N ALA A 16 -12.76 -18.99 15.00
CA ALA A 16 -13.24 -18.16 16.11
C ALA A 16 -12.09 -17.44 16.85
N ALA A 17 -10.95 -18.12 17.06
CA ALA A 17 -9.77 -17.52 17.66
C ALA A 17 -9.17 -16.43 16.76
N ALA A 18 -9.07 -16.67 15.45
CA ALA A 18 -8.59 -15.67 14.49
C ALA A 18 -9.49 -14.43 14.46
N VAL A 19 -10.82 -14.61 14.50
CA VAL A 19 -11.79 -13.51 14.59
C VAL A 19 -11.62 -12.75 15.91
N ALA A 20 -11.53 -13.44 17.05
CA ALA A 20 -11.36 -12.79 18.36
C ALA A 20 -10.05 -11.99 18.45
N VAL A 21 -8.95 -12.52 17.91
CA VAL A 21 -7.66 -11.82 17.80
C VAL A 21 -7.78 -10.62 16.87
N GLY A 22 -8.41 -10.77 15.71
CA GLY A 22 -8.65 -9.66 14.77
C GLY A 22 -9.50 -8.54 15.37
N CYS A 23 -10.53 -8.88 16.14
CA CYS A 23 -11.41 -7.92 16.81
C CYS A 23 -10.73 -7.22 18.01
N ARG A 24 -9.86 -7.92 18.75
CA ARG A 24 -9.13 -7.33 19.90
C ARG A 24 -7.90 -6.53 19.49
N TYR A 25 -7.22 -6.94 18.43
CA TYR A 25 -5.99 -6.33 17.95
C TYR A 25 -6.20 -5.77 16.55
N ARG A 26 -7.00 -4.70 16.48
CA ARG A 26 -7.38 -4.00 15.26
C ARG A 26 -6.12 -3.57 14.49
N GLY A 27 -5.83 -4.26 13.38
CA GLY A 27 -4.63 -4.03 12.54
C GLY A 27 -3.76 -5.27 12.28
N TYR A 28 -3.86 -6.33 13.09
CA TYR A 28 -3.05 -7.56 12.90
C TYR A 28 -3.41 -8.36 11.64
N LEU A 29 -4.63 -8.19 11.12
CA LEU A 29 -5.09 -8.80 9.86
C LEU A 29 -5.00 -7.86 8.66
N ALA A 30 -4.46 -6.64 8.84
CA ALA A 30 -4.38 -5.64 7.76
C ALA A 30 -3.48 -6.05 6.58
N GLY A 31 -2.66 -7.10 6.74
CA GLY A 31 -1.90 -7.72 5.65
C GLY A 31 -2.56 -8.95 5.02
N LEU A 32 -3.69 -9.43 5.56
CA LEU A 32 -4.40 -10.63 5.10
C LEU A 32 -5.72 -10.31 4.40
N LEU A 33 -6.37 -9.21 4.81
CA LEU A 33 -7.55 -8.67 4.16
C LEU A 33 -7.13 -7.50 3.27
N PRO A 34 -7.83 -7.25 2.14
CA PRO A 34 -7.73 -5.98 1.46
C PRO A 34 -7.87 -4.90 2.52
N SER A 35 -6.87 -4.01 2.62
CA SER A 35 -7.00 -2.83 3.47
C SER A 35 -8.34 -2.20 3.10
N ALA A 36 -9.17 -1.89 4.08
CA ALA A 36 -10.26 -0.95 3.88
C ALA A 36 -9.59 0.38 3.56
N ALA A 37 -9.15 0.55 2.31
CA ALA A 37 -8.87 1.84 1.74
C ALA A 37 -10.15 2.64 1.96
N ALA A 38 -10.02 3.88 2.42
CA ALA A 38 -11.13 4.79 2.25
C ALA A 38 -11.50 4.73 0.77
N GLU A 39 -12.71 4.26 0.47
CA GLU A 39 -13.16 4.21 -0.92
C GLU A 39 -13.23 5.67 -1.38
N ILE A 40 -12.85 5.96 -2.62
CA ILE A 40 -12.82 7.35 -3.12
C ILE A 40 -14.17 8.04 -2.90
N GLY A 41 -15.27 7.28 -2.92
CA GLY A 41 -16.63 7.75 -2.66
C GLY A 41 -16.87 8.28 -1.24
N ASP A 42 -16.04 7.94 -0.26
CA ASP A 42 -16.13 8.46 1.11
C ASP A 42 -15.48 9.85 1.25
N LEU A 43 -14.70 10.29 0.25
CA LEU A 43 -13.96 11.55 0.28
C LEU A 43 -14.82 12.68 -0.32
N THR A 44 -15.00 13.75 0.46
CA THR A 44 -15.63 14.98 -0.03
C THR A 44 -14.55 15.98 -0.44
N VAL A 45 -14.69 16.56 -1.63
CA VAL A 45 -13.79 17.61 -2.15
C VAL A 45 -14.56 18.91 -2.40
N PRO A 46 -13.90 20.09 -2.36
CA PRO A 46 -14.55 21.35 -2.70
C PRO A 46 -15.09 21.40 -4.13
N ALA A 47 -16.04 22.29 -4.39
CA ALA A 47 -16.56 22.50 -5.74
C ALA A 47 -15.44 22.84 -6.74
N GLY A 48 -15.49 22.24 -7.93
CA GLY A 48 -14.47 22.40 -8.97
C GLY A 48 -13.29 21.43 -8.87
N PHE A 49 -13.18 20.65 -7.79
CA PHE A 49 -12.14 19.62 -7.63
C PHE A 49 -12.66 18.23 -7.95
N ARG A 50 -11.74 17.34 -8.34
CA ARG A 50 -11.96 15.90 -8.49
C ARG A 50 -10.83 15.16 -7.80
N ILE A 51 -11.12 13.97 -7.30
CA ILE A 51 -10.14 13.05 -6.72
C ILE A 51 -10.30 11.68 -7.38
N GLY A 52 -9.17 11.01 -7.60
CA GLY A 52 -9.09 9.71 -8.23
C GLY A 52 -7.86 8.96 -7.73
N VAL A 53 -7.82 7.65 -7.95
CA VAL A 53 -6.61 6.85 -7.70
C VAL A 53 -5.63 7.10 -8.84
N TYR A 54 -4.42 7.54 -8.50
CA TYR A 54 -3.32 7.71 -9.45
C TYR A 54 -2.59 6.39 -9.73
N ALA A 55 -2.22 5.66 -8.68
CA ALA A 55 -1.61 4.33 -8.75
C ALA A 55 -2.03 3.48 -7.54
N ALA A 56 -2.30 2.20 -7.75
CA ALA A 56 -2.72 1.27 -6.69
C ALA A 56 -1.62 0.28 -6.29
N GLU A 57 -0.61 0.06 -7.15
CA GLU A 57 0.42 -0.96 -7.01
C GLU A 57 1.61 -0.55 -6.11
N VAL A 58 1.44 0.48 -5.27
CA VAL A 58 2.46 0.93 -4.31
C VAL A 58 2.02 0.57 -2.88
N PRO A 59 2.27 -0.67 -2.41
CA PRO A 59 1.84 -1.10 -1.09
C PRO A 59 2.54 -0.26 -0.02
N ASN A 60 1.82 0.13 1.02
CA ASN A 60 2.36 0.90 2.15
C ASN A 60 3.13 2.17 1.72
N ALA A 61 2.65 2.87 0.69
CA ALA A 61 3.18 4.15 0.25
C ALA A 61 3.35 5.16 1.41
N ARG A 62 4.45 5.91 1.36
CA ARG A 62 4.78 7.00 2.29
C ARG A 62 5.06 8.27 1.51
N GLN A 63 6.21 8.90 1.71
CA GLN A 63 6.53 10.17 1.07
C GLN A 63 6.63 9.98 -0.44
N MET A 64 6.23 11.03 -1.16
CA MET A 64 6.32 11.10 -2.62
C MET A 64 7.13 12.33 -3.02
N ALA A 65 7.87 12.23 -4.12
CA ALA A 65 8.59 13.34 -4.72
C ALA A 65 8.36 13.35 -6.23
N LEU A 66 8.07 14.53 -6.79
CA LEU A 66 7.93 14.70 -8.24
C LEU A 66 9.32 14.84 -8.86
N GLY A 67 9.60 13.98 -9.84
CA GLY A 67 10.83 13.93 -10.59
C GLY A 67 10.77 14.67 -11.93
N ALA A 68 11.81 14.47 -12.73
CA ALA A 68 11.79 14.84 -14.14
C ALA A 68 10.68 14.09 -14.88
N ASP A 69 10.16 14.72 -15.93
CA ASP A 69 9.17 14.13 -16.85
C ASP A 69 7.92 13.56 -16.16
N GLY A 70 7.52 14.13 -15.01
CA GLY A 70 6.30 13.75 -14.31
C GLY A 70 6.39 12.45 -13.49
N VAL A 71 7.56 11.80 -13.44
CA VAL A 71 7.74 10.58 -12.64
C VAL A 71 7.52 10.88 -11.16
N VAL A 72 6.66 10.13 -10.50
CA VAL A 72 6.44 10.24 -9.05
C VAL A 72 7.23 9.15 -8.35
N PHE A 73 8.24 9.54 -7.57
CA PHE A 73 8.99 8.61 -6.73
C PHE A 73 8.27 8.40 -5.41
N VAL A 74 8.18 7.15 -4.94
CA VAL A 74 7.43 6.81 -3.74
C VAL A 74 8.22 5.86 -2.84
N GLY A 75 8.43 6.26 -1.60
CA GLY A 75 8.96 5.37 -0.56
C GLY A 75 7.88 4.40 -0.04
N SER A 76 8.26 3.16 0.22
CA SER A 76 7.36 2.15 0.83
C SER A 76 8.01 1.52 2.05
N ARG A 77 7.46 1.87 3.22
CA ARG A 77 8.07 1.54 4.51
C ARG A 77 8.09 0.05 4.77
N SER A 78 6.92 -0.58 4.85
CA SER A 78 6.80 -2.00 5.17
C SER A 78 7.33 -2.92 4.07
N ALA A 79 7.27 -2.49 2.80
CA ALA A 79 7.77 -3.30 1.70
C ALA A 79 9.29 -3.23 1.54
N GLY A 80 9.96 -2.30 2.22
CA GLY A 80 11.41 -2.10 2.10
C GLY A 80 11.82 -1.67 0.69
N LYS A 81 11.00 -0.89 -0.01
CA LYS A 81 11.16 -0.57 -1.43
C LYS A 81 11.01 0.93 -1.73
N VAL A 82 11.61 1.35 -2.83
CA VAL A 82 11.36 2.64 -3.48
C VAL A 82 10.86 2.39 -4.89
N TYR A 83 9.81 3.11 -5.27
CA TYR A 83 9.12 2.96 -6.54
C TYR A 83 9.26 4.23 -7.40
N ALA A 84 9.26 4.05 -8.72
CA ALA A 84 8.97 5.08 -9.71
C ALA A 84 7.60 4.79 -10.32
N VAL A 85 6.71 5.77 -10.28
CA VAL A 85 5.36 5.71 -10.82
C VAL A 85 5.30 6.65 -12.02
N VAL A 86 4.97 6.10 -13.20
CA VAL A 86 5.11 6.78 -14.49
C VAL A 86 3.76 6.87 -15.17
N ASP A 87 3.44 8.07 -15.66
CA ASP A 87 2.32 8.39 -16.54
C ASP A 87 2.93 8.77 -17.91
N ILE A 88 2.68 7.97 -18.93
CA ILE A 88 3.29 8.07 -20.26
C ILE A 88 2.40 8.91 -21.18
N ASP A 89 1.07 8.79 -21.05
CA ASP A 89 0.11 9.44 -21.94
C ASP A 89 -0.44 10.78 -21.41
N GLY A 90 -0.11 11.13 -20.16
CA GLY A 90 -0.44 12.39 -19.52
C GLY A 90 -1.91 12.48 -19.08
N ASP A 91 -2.62 11.34 -18.96
CA ASP A 91 -4.02 11.30 -18.54
C ASP A 91 -4.22 11.43 -17.01
N GLN A 92 -3.13 11.62 -16.27
CA GLN A 92 -3.08 11.70 -14.81
C GLN A 92 -3.41 10.37 -14.14
N ARG A 93 -3.03 9.27 -14.77
CA ARG A 93 -3.03 7.92 -14.19
C ARG A 93 -1.69 7.26 -14.48
N ALA A 94 -1.24 6.43 -13.55
CA ALA A 94 0.00 5.71 -13.74
C ALA A 94 -0.19 4.56 -14.74
N ASP A 95 0.63 4.53 -15.78
CA ASP A 95 0.76 3.42 -16.72
C ASP A 95 1.70 2.33 -16.21
N ALA A 96 2.70 2.73 -15.41
CA ALA A 96 3.72 1.82 -14.92
C ALA A 96 4.19 2.15 -13.51
N VAL A 97 4.48 1.09 -12.74
CA VAL A 97 5.09 1.17 -11.42
C VAL A 97 6.35 0.30 -11.41
N HIS A 98 7.52 0.93 -11.32
CA HIS A 98 8.82 0.27 -11.30
C HIS A 98 9.41 0.26 -9.90
N VAL A 99 10.06 -0.85 -9.52
CA VAL A 99 10.87 -0.90 -8.29
C VAL A 99 12.28 -0.40 -8.61
N LEU A 100 12.69 0.70 -8.00
CA LEU A 100 14.04 1.27 -8.16
C LEU A 100 15.03 0.70 -7.16
N ALA A 101 14.57 0.44 -5.94
CA ALA A 101 15.38 -0.13 -4.87
C ALA A 101 14.52 -1.05 -3.99
N ALA A 102 15.15 -2.07 -3.42
CA ALA A 102 14.51 -3.06 -2.56
C ALA A 102 15.46 -3.52 -1.44
N GLY A 103 14.90 -4.15 -0.41
CA GLY A 103 15.68 -4.65 0.74
C GLY A 103 16.16 -3.55 1.68
N LEU A 104 15.55 -2.36 1.62
CA LEU A 104 15.87 -1.24 2.49
C LEU A 104 15.13 -1.36 3.82
N ASN A 105 15.72 -0.82 4.90
CA ASN A 105 15.02 -0.73 6.19
C ASN A 105 14.09 0.50 6.18
N ASN A 106 12.78 0.28 6.22
CA ASN A 106 11.76 1.34 6.34
C ASN A 106 11.96 2.60 5.45
N PRO A 107 12.17 2.47 4.12
CA PRO A 107 12.46 3.62 3.24
C PRO A 107 11.24 4.52 3.05
N SER A 108 11.01 5.42 4.01
CA SER A 108 9.79 6.23 4.05
C SER A 108 9.95 7.58 3.37
N GLY A 109 11.16 8.15 3.45
CA GLY A 109 11.47 9.47 2.92
C GLY A 109 12.14 9.39 1.56
N VAL A 110 11.64 10.19 0.62
CA VAL A 110 12.24 10.38 -0.70
C VAL A 110 12.20 11.86 -1.06
N ASP A 111 13.21 12.33 -1.78
CA ASP A 111 13.23 13.67 -2.39
C ASP A 111 14.01 13.63 -3.70
N PHE A 112 13.65 14.48 -4.65
CA PHE A 112 14.30 14.55 -5.96
C PHE A 112 14.85 15.95 -6.21
N ARG A 113 16.14 16.02 -6.50
CA ARG A 113 16.82 17.30 -6.74
C ARG A 113 17.99 17.13 -7.70
N ASP A 114 18.05 18.03 -8.69
CA ASP A 114 19.17 18.16 -9.62
C ASP A 114 19.53 16.83 -10.31
N GLY A 115 18.52 16.04 -10.69
CA GLY A 115 18.69 14.75 -11.35
C GLY A 115 18.96 13.56 -10.41
N ALA A 116 19.03 13.81 -9.10
CA ALA A 116 19.30 12.78 -8.09
C ALA A 116 18.08 12.49 -7.21
N LEU A 117 17.82 11.21 -6.97
CA LEU A 117 16.84 10.73 -5.99
C LEU A 117 17.55 10.44 -4.66
N TYR A 118 17.12 11.11 -3.61
CA TYR A 118 17.56 10.92 -2.23
C TYR A 118 16.57 10.01 -1.51
N VAL A 119 17.07 9.04 -0.74
CA VAL A 119 16.25 8.06 -0.02
C VAL A 119 16.69 7.98 1.44
N ALA A 120 15.74 8.14 2.35
CA ALA A 120 15.94 7.93 3.79
C ALA A 120 15.39 6.57 4.22
N ALA A 121 16.29 5.69 4.68
CA ALA A 121 16.00 4.34 5.15
C ALA A 121 16.66 4.12 6.53
N VAL A 122 15.88 3.69 7.53
CA VAL A 122 16.29 3.56 8.94
C VAL A 122 15.78 2.30 9.62
#